data_AF-A0A0D3AGV8-F1
#
_entry.id   AF-A0A0D3AGV8-F1
#
_cell.length_a   1.000
_cell.length_b   1.000
_cell.length_c   1.000
_cell.angle_alpha   90.00
_cell.angle_beta   90.00
_cell.angle_gamma   90.00
#
_symmetry.space_group_name_H-M   'P 1'
#
loop_
_entity.id
_entity.type
_entity.pdbx_description
1 polymer ?
#
loop_
_entity_poly.entity_id
_entity_poly.type
_entity_poly.pdbx_seq_one_letter_code
_entity_poly.pdbx_strand_id
1 'polypeptide(L)' 'MTLLKAFGDFQNATPEGRNLRFGVREHGMGAICNGVALHSPGFIPYCATFFVFTDYMRAAMRIAALSEAGVIYVMTHDSI' A
#
# COMPACT_ATOMS: atom_id res chain seq x y z
N MET A 1 8.51 7.31 -10.37
CA MET A 1 8.56 6.30 -9.29
C MET A 1 7.73 6.83 -8.12
N THR A 2 6.83 6.04 -7.54
CA THR A 2 5.86 6.44 -6.50
C THR A 2 6.49 6.53 -5.10
N LEU A 3 7.77 6.91 -4.99
CA LEU A 3 8.51 6.90 -3.72
C LEU A 3 8.44 8.25 -3.00
N LEU A 4 8.49 8.19 -1.66
CA LEU A 4 8.73 9.36 -0.84
C LEU A 4 10.21 9.74 -0.93
N LYS A 5 10.52 10.77 -1.73
CA LYS A 5 11.88 11.18 -2.11
C LYS A 5 12.83 11.44 -0.93
N ALA A 6 12.31 11.89 0.21
CA ALA A 6 13.12 12.26 1.37
C ALA A 6 13.45 11.09 2.31
N PHE A 7 12.95 9.88 2.04
CA PHE A 7 13.05 8.76 2.97
C PHE A 7 13.73 7.54 2.33
N GLY A 8 14.41 6.75 3.17
CA GLY A 8 14.97 5.46 2.78
C GLY A 8 13.92 4.33 2.74
N ASP A 9 14.41 3.13 2.46
CA ASP A 9 13.61 1.91 2.44
C ASP A 9 13.40 1.35 3.85
N PHE A 10 12.18 0.91 4.14
CA PHE A 10 11.89 0.15 5.35
C PHE A 10 12.50 -1.25 5.21
N GLN A 11 13.46 -1.59 6.07
CA GLN A 11 14.12 -2.90 6.14
C GLN A 11 14.43 -3.27 7.59
N ASN A 12 14.84 -4.51 7.85
CA ASN A 12 15.24 -4.95 9.20
C ASN A 12 16.35 -4.07 9.79
N ALA A 13 17.35 -3.70 8.98
CA ALA A 13 18.44 -2.83 9.42
C ALA A 13 18.07 -1.33 9.47
N THR A 14 16.97 -0.92 8.83
CA THR A 14 16.52 0.48 8.69
C THR A 14 15.00 0.61 8.87
N PRO A 15 14.47 0.29 10.07
CA PRO A 15 13.02 0.29 10.33
C PRO A 15 12.39 1.70 10.32
N GLU A 16 13.19 2.76 10.36
CA GLU A 16 12.77 4.16 10.24
C GLU A 16 12.44 4.57 8.78
N GLY A 17 12.81 3.74 7.80
CA GLY A 17 12.47 3.98 6.40
C GLY A 17 10.95 4.04 6.17
N ARG A 18 10.52 4.89 5.23
CA ARG A 18 9.10 5.09 4.92
C ARG A 18 8.68 4.53 3.56
N ASN A 19 9.63 4.04 2.77
CA ASN A 19 9.36 3.38 1.50
C ASN A 19 9.32 1.85 1.71
N LEU A 20 8.12 1.27 1.66
CA LEU A 20 7.95 -0.18 1.78
C LEU A 20 8.10 -0.85 0.41
N ARG A 21 8.97 -1.87 0.33
CA ARG A 21 9.22 -2.66 -0.88
C ARG A 21 8.45 -3.98 -0.82
N PHE A 22 7.22 -3.98 -1.32
CA PHE A 22 6.34 -5.15 -1.23
C PHE A 22 6.71 -6.29 -2.18
N GLY A 23 7.42 -6.01 -3.29
CA GLY A 23 7.61 -6.95 -4.39
C GLY A 23 6.33 -7.14 -5.22
N VAL A 24 6.27 -8.20 -6.03
CA VAL A 24 5.08 -8.59 -6.83
C VAL A 24 4.10 -9.35 -5.93
N ARG A 25 3.44 -8.62 -5.03
CA ARG A 25 2.62 -9.17 -3.94
C ARG A 25 1.42 -8.26 -3.64
N GLU A 26 0.61 -7.99 -4.65
CA GLU A 26 -0.45 -6.98 -4.62
C GLU A 26 -1.47 -7.23 -3.50
N HIS A 27 -1.93 -8.48 -3.36
CA HIS A 27 -2.90 -8.84 -2.32
C HIS A 27 -2.32 -8.60 -0.92
N GLY A 28 -1.10 -9.09 -0.66
CA GLY A 28 -0.41 -8.92 0.60
C GLY A 28 -0.13 -7.45 0.91
N MET A 29 0.29 -6.68 -0.10
CA MET A 29 0.49 -5.23 -0.01
C MET A 29 -0.76 -4.50 0.47
N GLY A 30 -1.92 -4.78 -0.12
CA GLY A 30 -3.20 -4.18 0.29
C GLY A 30 -3.56 -4.53 1.73
N ALA A 31 -3.46 -5.81 2.10
CA ALA A 31 -3.79 -6.27 3.45
C ALA A 31 -2.85 -5.67 4.52
N ILE A 32 -1.55 -5.55 4.22
CA ILE A 32 -0.58 -4.89 5.11
C ILE A 32 -0.96 -3.42 5.31
N CYS A 33 -1.31 -2.70 4.24
CA CYS A 33 -1.70 -1.29 4.34
C CYS A 33 -2.96 -1.10 5.19
N ASN A 34 -3.93 -2.02 5.12
CA ASN A 34 -5.09 -1.99 6.02
C ASN A 34 -4.65 -2.10 7.49
N GLY A 35 -3.75 -3.03 7.79
CA GLY A 35 -3.19 -3.18 9.13
C GLY A 35 -2.47 -1.91 9.62
N VAL A 36 -1.69 -1.26 8.76
CA VAL A 36 -1.00 0.00 9.07
C VAL A 36 -2.01 1.13 9.34
N ALA A 37 -3.03 1.28 8.51
CA ALA A 37 -4.06 2.31 8.67
C ALA A 37 -4.85 2.12 9.98
N LEU A 38 -5.14 0.87 10.36
CA LEU A 38 -5.93 0.55 11.56
C LEU A 38 -5.09 0.53 12.85
N HIS A 39 -3.76 0.53 12.77
CA HIS A 39 -2.91 0.47 13.95
C HIS A 39 -2.96 1.75 14.79
N SER A 40 -2.96 2.93 14.15
CA SER A 40 -3.06 4.21 14.83
C SER A 40 -3.61 5.28 13.89
N PRO A 41 -4.45 6.22 14.39
CA PRO A 41 -5.14 7.21 13.55
C PRO A 41 -4.21 8.19 12.82
N GLY A 42 -2.91 8.22 13.13
CA GLY A 42 -1.92 9.07 12.47
C GLY A 42 -1.27 8.47 11.22
N PHE A 43 -1.50 7.18 10.90
CA PHE A 43 -0.90 6.56 9.73
C PHE A 43 -1.75 6.75 8.49
N ILE A 44 -1.11 7.22 7.41
CA ILE A 44 -1.71 7.37 6.09
C ILE A 44 -0.89 6.50 5.10
N PRO A 45 -1.18 5.19 5.02
CA PRO A 45 -0.49 4.32 4.09
C PRO A 45 -0.97 4.53 2.66
N TYR A 46 -0.04 4.48 1.71
CA TYR A 46 -0.35 4.34 0.30
C TYR A 46 0.32 3.09 -0.26
N CYS A 47 -0.29 2.51 -1.29
CA CYS A 47 0.29 1.42 -2.05
C CYS A 47 0.02 1.59 -3.54
N ALA A 48 0.80 0.93 -4.39
CA ALA A 48 0.78 1.18 -5.83
C ALA A 48 1.03 -0.07 -6.65
N THR A 49 0.31 -0.18 -7.78
CA THR A 49 0.56 -1.15 -8.86
C THR A 49 -0.05 -0.61 -10.17
N PHE A 50 -0.09 -1.42 -11.23
CA PHE A 50 -0.87 -1.10 -12.43
C PHE A 50 -2.36 -1.37 -12.16
N PHE A 51 -3.24 -0.57 -12.75
CA PHE A 51 -4.67 -0.62 -12.44
C PHE A 51 -5.29 -1.99 -12.71
N VAL A 52 -4.84 -2.68 -13.77
CA VAL A 52 -5.27 -4.05 -14.09
C VAL A 52 -4.98 -5.07 -12.98
N PHE A 53 -3.91 -4.88 -12.18
CA PHE A 53 -3.57 -5.80 -11.10
C PHE A 53 -4.35 -5.53 -9.81
N THR A 54 -5.28 -4.57 -9.80
CA THR A 54 -6.23 -4.45 -8.68
C THR A 54 -7.05 -5.72 -8.48
N ASP A 55 -7.28 -6.52 -9.54
CA ASP A 55 -7.94 -7.82 -9.43
C ASP A 55 -7.21 -8.78 -8.49
N TYR A 56 -5.88 -8.76 -8.44
CA TYR A 56 -5.10 -9.59 -7.50
C TYR A 56 -5.34 -9.21 -6.03
N MET A 57 -5.66 -7.94 -5.76
CA MET A 57 -5.81 -7.39 -4.41
C MET A 57 -7.22 -6.93 -4.06
N ARG A 58 -8.21 -7.27 -4.89
CA ARG A 58 -9.58 -6.80 -4.79
C ARG A 58 -10.22 -7.10 -3.43
N ALA A 59 -9.92 -8.26 -2.85
CA ALA A 59 -10.41 -8.61 -1.52
C ALA A 59 -9.85 -7.67 -0.44
N ALA A 60 -8.56 -7.37 -0.45
CA ALA A 60 -7.95 -6.43 0.48
C ALA A 60 -8.50 -5.00 0.33
N MET A 61 -8.71 -4.54 -0.92
CA MET A 61 -9.36 -3.25 -1.19
C MET A 61 -10.78 -3.20 -0.64
N ARG A 62 -11.56 -4.27 -0.83
CA ARG A 62 -12.93 -4.37 -0.29
C ARG A 62 -12.94 -4.36 1.24
N ILE A 63 -12.00 -5.06 1.89
CA ILE A 63 -11.87 -5.03 3.34
C ILE A 63 -11.51 -3.63 3.83
N ALA A 64 -10.63 -2.90 3.13
CA ALA A 64 -10.29 -1.53 3.49
C ALA A 64 -11.54 -0.63 3.56
N ALA A 65 -12.40 -0.71 2.54
CA ALA A 65 -13.65 0.03 2.50
C ALA A 65 -14.63 -0.38 3.62
N LEU A 66 -14.73 -1.68 3.92
CA LEU A 66 -15.63 -2.21 4.96
C LEU A 66 -15.17 -1.87 6.38
N SER A 67 -13.86 -1.91 6.64
CA SER A 67 -13.27 -1.63 7.96
C SER A 67 -12.90 -0.16 8.15
N GLU A 68 -13.33 0.72 7.23
CA GLU A 68 -13.02 2.15 7.25
C GLU A 68 -11.51 2.46 7.32
N ALA A 69 -10.68 1.59 6.73
CA ALA A 69 -9.24 1.79 6.67
C ALA A 69 -8.88 2.77 5.53
N GLY A 70 -8.42 3.96 5.90
CA GLY A 70 -8.04 5.04 4.97
C GLY A 70 -6.76 4.79 4.18
N VAL A 71 -6.73 3.73 3.37
CA VAL A 71 -5.60 3.41 2.48
C VAL A 71 -5.71 4.16 1.15
N ILE A 72 -4.61 4.78 0.71
CA ILE A 72 -4.53 5.44 -0.60
C ILE A 72 -4.01 4.46 -1.66
N TYR A 73 -4.81 4.20 -2.69
CA TYR A 73 -4.46 3.30 -3.80
C TYR A 73 -3.97 4.11 -5.01
N VAL A 74 -2.66 4.10 -5.26
CA VAL A 74 -2.05 4.80 -6.40
C VAL A 74 -1.91 3.82 -7.56
N MET A 75 -2.92 3.78 -8.42
CA MET A 75 -2.99 2.84 -9.55
C MET A 75 -2.64 3.55 -10.86
N THR A 76 -1.60 3.07 -11.53
CA THR A 76 -1.10 3.65 -12.79
C THR A 76 -1.52 2.82 -13.99
N HIS A 77 -1.26 3.30 -15.23
CA HIS A 77 -1.55 2.57 -16.47
C HIS A 77 -3.04 2.15 -16.52
N ASP A 78 -3.93 3.13 -16.49
CA ASP A 78 -5.39 2.95 -16.35
C ASP A 78 -6.11 2.70 -17.68
N SER A 79 -5.44 2.89 -18.82
CA SER A 79 -6.03 2.71 -20.15
C SER A 79 -5.14 1.90 -21.09
N ILE A 80 -5.71 1.60 -22.27
CA ILE A 80 -4.97 1.24 -23.48
C ILE A 80 -3.91 2.28 -23.84
#